data_AF-M0JLE8-F1
#
_entry.id   AF-M0JLE8-F1
#
_cell.length_a   1.000
_cell.length_b   1.000
_cell.length_c   1.000
_cell.angle_alpha   90.00
_cell.angle_beta   90.00
_cell.angle_gamma   90.00
#
_symmetry.space_group_name_H-M   'P 1'
#
loop_
_entity.id
_entity.type
_entity.pdbx_description
1 polymer ?
#
loop_
_entity_poly.entity_id
_entity_poly.type
_entity_poly.pdbx_seq_one_letter_code
_entity_poly.pdbx_strand_id
1 'polypeptide(L)' 'MQFPIQLGSGLLESVGQLAAVAGTVVLLLILVGLGAFAYKSVVGEGVRWPDEREEMDSENEDGVVQGSREDDWKYY' A
#
# COMPACT_ATOMS: atom_id res chain seq x y z
N MET A 1 -18.25 43.95 28.48
CA MET A 1 -18.27 43.21 27.21
C MET A 1 -17.19 42.14 27.27
N GLN A 2 -17.56 40.88 27.45
CA GLN A 2 -16.64 39.73 27.46
C GLN A 2 -17.19 38.67 26.53
N PHE A 3 -16.72 38.63 25.28
CA PHE A 3 -17.08 37.61 24.29
C PHE A 3 -15.88 37.09 23.47
N PRO A 4 -14.79 36.53 24.05
CA PRO A 4 -13.82 35.81 23.24
C PRO A 4 -13.95 34.26 23.30
N ILE A 5 -14.77 33.67 24.18
CA ILE A 5 -14.77 32.20 24.39
C ILE A 5 -15.78 31.44 23.50
N GLN A 6 -16.85 32.09 23.01
CA GLN A 6 -17.91 31.41 22.26
C GLN A 6 -17.56 31.12 20.79
N LEU A 7 -16.69 31.92 20.15
CA LEU A 7 -16.29 31.71 18.75
C LEU A 7 -15.31 30.53 18.57
N GLY A 8 -14.56 30.15 19.61
CA GLY A 8 -13.58 29.08 19.55
C GLY A 8 -14.17 27.67 19.64
N SER A 9 -15.29 27.49 20.36
CA SER A 9 -15.85 26.15 20.61
C SER A 9 -16.53 25.55 19.37
N GLY A 10 -17.37 26.30 18.65
CA GLY A 10 -18.14 25.75 17.53
C GLY A 10 -17.30 25.39 16.30
N LEU A 11 -16.26 26.18 15.98
CA LEU A 11 -15.36 25.88 14.85
C LEU A 11 -14.43 24.71 15.15
N LEU A 12 -13.86 24.64 16.36
CA LEU A 12 -13.03 23.49 16.77
C LEU A 12 -13.84 22.20 16.84
N GLU A 13 -15.09 22.27 17.33
CA GLU A 13 -16.02 21.14 17.33
C GLU A 13 -16.32 20.66 15.91
N SER A 14 -16.59 21.58 14.99
CA SER A 14 -16.86 21.27 13.58
C SER A 14 -15.65 20.63 12.90
N VAL A 15 -14.43 21.14 13.14
CA VAL A 15 -13.19 20.56 12.61
C VAL A 15 -12.94 19.17 13.19
N GLY A 16 -13.20 18.97 14.48
CA GLY A 16 -13.08 17.67 15.14
C GLY A 16 -14.02 16.62 14.54
N GLN A 17 -15.28 17.00 14.29
CA GLN A 17 -16.25 16.13 13.62
C GLN A 17 -15.82 15.79 12.19
N LEU A 18 -15.37 16.79 11.42
CA LEU A 18 -14.89 16.58 10.05
C LEU A 18 -13.67 15.64 10.02
N ALA A 19 -12.73 15.83 10.95
CA ALA A 19 -11.55 14.98 11.08
C ALA A 19 -11.92 13.54 11.48
N ALA A 20 -12.89 13.37 12.37
CA ALA A 20 -13.40 12.05 12.74
C ALA A 20 -14.03 11.34 11.53
N VAL A 21 -14.88 12.02 10.77
CA VAL A 21 -15.50 11.46 9.55
C VAL A 21 -14.43 11.09 8.53
N ALA A 22 -13.51 12.00 8.22
CA ALA A 22 -12.42 11.75 7.28
C ALA A 22 -11.54 10.58 7.73
N GLY A 23 -11.19 10.53 9.02
CA GLY A 23 -10.43 9.43 9.60
C GLY A 23 -11.15 8.08 9.48
N THR A 24 -12.47 8.07 9.66
CA THR A 24 -13.28 6.86 9.50
C THR A 24 -13.29 6.38 8.04
N VAL A 25 -13.38 7.30 7.08
CA VAL A 25 -13.29 6.98 5.65
C VAL A 25 -11.91 6.40 5.31
N VAL A 26 -10.83 7.03 5.77
CA VAL A 26 -9.47 6.52 5.55
C VAL A 26 -9.28 5.14 6.17
N LEU A 27 -9.81 4.91 7.38
CA LEU A 27 -9.78 3.62 8.04
C LEU A 27 -10.49 2.54 7.20
N LEU A 28 -11.67 2.84 6.66
CA LEU A 28 -12.41 1.93 5.78
C LEU A 28 -11.63 1.61 4.51
N LEU A 29 -10.98 2.61 3.90
CA LEU A 29 -10.15 2.40 2.71
C LEU A 29 -8.96 1.47 3.00
N ILE A 30 -8.31 1.63 4.16
CA ILE A 30 -7.24 0.73 4.60
C ILE A 30 -7.79 -0.69 4.79
N LEU A 31 -8.94 -0.85 5.44
CA LEU A 31 -9.57 -2.18 5.61
C LEU A 31 -9.91 -2.84 4.28
N VAL A 32 -10.46 -2.08 3.33
CA VAL A 32 -10.79 -2.58 1.99
C VAL A 32 -9.53 -2.98 1.24
N GLY A 33 -8.48 -2.15 1.28
CA GLY A 33 -7.19 -2.47 0.65
C GLY A 33 -6.56 -3.72 1.26
N LEU A 34 -6.56 -3.83 2.59
CA LEU A 34 -6.04 -4.98 3.30
C LEU A 34 -6.87 -6.25 3.01
N GLY A 35 -8.19 -6.13 2.96
CA GLY A 35 -9.10 -7.21 2.60
C GLY A 35 -8.92 -7.67 1.16
N ALA A 36 -8.75 -6.75 0.20
CA ALA A 36 -8.47 -7.08 -1.19
C ALA A 36 -7.11 -7.77 -1.35
N PHE A 37 -6.08 -7.29 -0.66
CA PHE A 37 -4.76 -7.91 -0.64
C PHE A 37 -4.79 -9.32 -0.02
N ALA A 38 -5.44 -9.47 1.14
CA ALA A 38 -5.61 -10.76 1.79
C ALA A 38 -6.42 -11.73 0.92
N TYR A 39 -7.52 -11.26 0.31
CA TYR A 39 -8.35 -12.04 -0.59
C TYR A 39 -7.56 -12.53 -1.81
N LYS A 40 -6.79 -11.65 -2.47
CA LYS A 40 -5.90 -12.02 -3.58
C LYS A 40 -4.84 -13.02 -3.14
N SER A 41 -4.30 -12.88 -1.93
CA SER A 41 -3.27 -13.77 -1.39
C SER A 41 -3.78 -15.19 -1.09
N VAL A 42 -5.04 -15.33 -0.66
CA VAL A 42 -5.61 -16.62 -0.22
C VAL A 42 -6.37 -17.34 -1.35
N VAL A 43 -7.08 -16.59 -2.21
CA VAL A 43 -8.01 -17.17 -3.20
C VAL A 43 -7.44 -17.25 -4.61
N GLY A 44 -6.51 -16.37 -4.97
CA GLY A 44 -6.06 -16.25 -6.36
C GLY A 44 -4.56 -16.20 -6.48
N GLU A 45 -3.87 -17.33 -6.34
CA GLU A 45 -2.48 -17.53 -6.78
C GLU A 45 -1.39 -16.56 -6.22
N GLY A 46 -1.73 -15.67 -5.28
CA GLY A 46 -0.83 -14.63 -4.80
C GLY A 46 -0.86 -13.37 -5.67
N VAL A 47 -0.13 -12.33 -5.23
CA VAL A 47 0.06 -11.12 -6.05
C VAL A 47 0.96 -11.49 -7.23
N ARG A 48 0.40 -11.89 -8.38
CA ARG A 48 1.20 -11.95 -9.62
C ARG A 48 1.75 -10.58 -9.92
N TRP A 49 3.08 -10.51 -9.92
CA TRP A 49 3.79 -9.31 -10.31
C TRP A 49 3.86 -9.25 -11.86
N PRO A 50 3.83 -8.05 -12.47
CA PRO A 50 3.74 -7.89 -13.91
C PRO A 50 4.96 -8.38 -14.71
N ASP A 51 6.10 -8.59 -14.04
CA ASP A 51 7.30 -9.31 -14.50
C ASP A 51 7.04 -10.79 -14.80
N GLU A 52 6.02 -11.42 -14.19
CA GLU A 52 5.62 -12.80 -14.52
C GLU A 52 4.84 -12.92 -15.85
N ARG A 53 4.58 -11.81 -16.54
CA ARG A 53 3.96 -11.82 -17.88
C ARG A 53 4.96 -11.97 -19.02
N GLU A 54 6.25 -11.76 -18.76
CA GLU A 54 7.27 -11.66 -19.81
C GLU A 54 7.86 -13.01 -20.22
N GLU A 55 7.53 -14.12 -19.56
CA GLU A 55 8.09 -15.43 -19.91
C GLU A 55 7.37 -16.15 -21.06
N MET A 56 6.26 -15.61 -21.58
CA MET A 56 5.47 -16.29 -22.61
C MET A 56 5.54 -15.67 -24.02
N ASP A 57 6.24 -14.54 -24.23
CA ASP A 57 6.15 -13.81 -25.51
C ASP A 57 7.46 -13.24 -26.09
N SER A 58 8.63 -13.55 -25.54
CA SER A 58 9.88 -13.10 -26.16
C SER A 58 10.98 -14.16 -26.04
N GLU A 59 10.95 -15.09 -26.99
CA GLU A 59 12.18 -15.53 -27.62
C GLU A 59 12.98 -14.28 -28.00
N ASN A 60 14.22 -14.21 -27.50
CA ASN A 60 15.28 -13.29 -27.89
C ASN A 60 15.46 -12.02 -27.04
N GLU A 61 16.73 -11.80 -26.69
CA GLU A 61 17.37 -10.52 -26.32
C GLU A 61 17.50 -10.19 -24.81
N ASP A 62 18.60 -10.69 -24.24
CA ASP A 62 19.47 -9.98 -23.28
C ASP A 62 18.86 -9.49 -21.95
N GLY A 63 18.29 -10.43 -21.19
CA GLY A 63 17.87 -10.21 -19.80
C GLY A 63 18.97 -10.58 -18.81
N VAL A 64 19.43 -9.60 -18.02
CA VAL A 64 20.44 -9.78 -16.96
C VAL A 64 20.07 -10.94 -16.03
N VAL A 65 20.89 -12.00 -16.03
CA VAL A 65 20.76 -13.13 -15.10
C VAL A 65 20.93 -12.61 -13.67
N GLN A 66 19.88 -12.75 -12.85
CA GLN A 66 19.96 -12.55 -11.41
C GLN A 66 20.99 -13.54 -10.87
N GLY A 67 22.17 -13.02 -10.50
CA GLY A 67 23.33 -13.81 -10.09
C GLY A 67 22.95 -14.86 -9.06
N SER A 68 23.19 -16.13 -9.42
CA SER A 68 23.09 -17.27 -8.53
C SER A 68 23.81 -16.96 -7.23
N ARG A 69 23.10 -17.22 -6.13
CA ARG A 69 23.51 -16.89 -4.78
C ARG A 69 24.51 -17.92 -4.24
N GLU A 70 25.47 -18.35 -5.02
CA GLU A 70 26.51 -19.30 -4.61
C GLU A 70 27.80 -19.02 -5.38
N ASP A 71 28.93 -19.06 -4.66
CA ASP A 71 30.30 -19.18 -5.20
C ASP A 71 31.12 -17.90 -5.43
N ASP A 72 31.56 -17.28 -4.32
CA ASP A 72 32.62 -16.24 -4.30
C ASP A 72 33.65 -16.45 -3.17
N TRP A 73 33.85 -17.69 -2.74
CA TRP A 73 34.78 -18.03 -1.65
C TRP A 73 35.73 -19.16 -2.06
N LYS A 74 36.50 -18.97 -3.14
CA LYS A 74 37.65 -19.86 -3.38
C LYS A 74 38.79 -19.21 -4.17
N TYR A 75 39.53 -18.33 -3.49
CA TYR A 75 40.91 -18.03 -3.86
C TYR A 75 41.85 -18.79 -2.91
N TYR A 76 42.18 -20.03 -3.29
CA TYR A 76 43.39 -20.75 -2.91
C TYR A 76 44.01 -21.34 -4.17
#